data_AF-A0A0N0KIQ2-F1
#
_entry.id   AF-A0A0N0KIQ2-F1
#
_cell.length_a   1.000
_cell.length_b   1.000
_cell.length_c   1.000
_cell.angle_alpha   90.00
_cell.angle_beta   90.00
_cell.angle_gamma   90.00
#
_symmetry.space_group_name_H-M   'P 1'
#
loop_
_entity.id
_entity.type
_entity.pdbx_description
1 polymer ?
#
loop_
_entity_poly.entity_id
_entity_poly.type
_entity_poly.pdbx_seq_one_letter_code
_entity_poly.pdbx_strand_id
1 'polypeptide(L)'
;ATVWRRLQDTDLQISEWHGNSVYAFAPTGSGAADYVQIALGRETEWCAGPIVNPSRRPWGKEELLDPSWITHDEMSDDKVLAGPLYRLNRASSVVYVRTFLARCARLERDKREARRPELERSAWVSSDGTRTPFLDLQPNYFDFTPREVRFFQDWEQSSARASRVYEHWALDIRDYEHKDEREVAFIPRPLRLPDERLEAGDSSVHMLMDRIEAIDREMGLPFAWFFLMTHGNKVSPEVGETIAQGLREARVRLPDHDAKVLLRWADERYGF
;
A
#
# COMPACT_ATOMS: atom_id res chain seq x y z
N ALA A 1 -4.16 -20.83 -37.47
CA ALA A 1 -4.17 -20.18 -38.81
C ALA A 1 -5.59 -19.88 -39.32
N THR A 2 -6.57 -20.78 -39.13
CA THR A 2 -7.95 -20.62 -39.63
C THR A 2 -8.75 -19.47 -39.00
N VAL A 3 -8.59 -19.25 -37.68
CA VAL A 3 -9.33 -18.18 -36.96
C VAL A 3 -8.91 -16.79 -37.42
N TRP A 4 -7.60 -16.51 -37.49
CA TRP A 4 -7.06 -15.23 -37.98
C TRP A 4 -7.59 -14.87 -39.37
N ARG A 5 -7.52 -15.81 -40.32
CA ARG A 5 -8.03 -15.60 -41.69
C ARG A 5 -9.53 -15.33 -41.71
N ARG A 6 -10.32 -15.95 -40.83
CA ARG A 6 -11.76 -15.69 -40.73
C ARG A 6 -12.07 -14.30 -40.17
N LEU A 7 -11.25 -13.83 -39.22
CA LEU A 7 -11.44 -12.52 -38.57
C LEU A 7 -10.93 -11.35 -39.44
N GLN A 8 -10.06 -11.60 -40.42
CA GLN A 8 -9.59 -10.58 -41.36
C GLN A 8 -10.70 -9.93 -42.18
N ASP A 9 -11.79 -10.65 -42.44
CA ASP A 9 -12.90 -10.19 -43.27
C ASP A 9 -14.07 -9.60 -42.45
N THR A 10 -13.87 -9.40 -41.14
CA THR A 10 -14.89 -8.85 -40.24
C THR A 10 -14.60 -7.40 -39.85
N ASP A 11 -15.65 -6.65 -39.52
CA ASP A 11 -15.59 -5.28 -39.00
C ASP A 11 -15.48 -5.19 -37.47
N LEU A 12 -15.36 -6.34 -36.80
CA LEU A 12 -15.24 -6.44 -35.34
C LEU A 12 -14.09 -5.58 -34.81
N GLN A 13 -14.37 -4.89 -33.70
CA GLN A 13 -13.42 -4.06 -32.97
C GLN A 13 -13.09 -4.69 -31.62
N ILE A 14 -11.91 -4.39 -31.10
CA ILE A 14 -11.49 -4.64 -29.73
C ILE A 14 -11.89 -3.43 -28.90
N SER A 15 -12.56 -3.68 -27.78
CA SER A 15 -12.79 -2.67 -26.76
C SER A 15 -11.96 -2.94 -25.51
N GLU A 16 -11.54 -1.87 -24.84
CA GLU A 16 -10.79 -1.92 -23.58
C GLU A 16 -11.44 -1.03 -22.53
N TRP A 17 -11.39 -1.47 -21.28
CA TRP A 17 -11.85 -0.68 -20.14
C TRP A 17 -10.67 0.02 -19.50
N HIS A 18 -10.69 1.35 -19.56
CA HIS A 18 -9.68 2.23 -18.98
C HIS A 18 -10.26 3.01 -17.82
N GLY A 19 -9.54 3.15 -16.73
CA GLY A 19 -10.09 3.80 -15.55
C GLY A 19 -9.15 3.90 -14.36
N ASN A 20 -9.62 4.65 -13.38
CA ASN A 20 -8.95 4.82 -12.10
C ASN A 20 -9.81 4.25 -10.98
N SER A 21 -9.18 3.91 -9.85
CA SER A 21 -9.91 3.58 -8.63
C SER A 21 -10.43 4.86 -7.97
N VAL A 22 -11.69 4.84 -7.56
CA VAL A 22 -12.34 5.86 -6.73
C VAL A 22 -12.63 5.24 -5.38
N TYR A 23 -12.39 5.99 -4.32
CA TYR A 23 -12.66 5.55 -2.95
C TYR A 23 -13.77 6.42 -2.35
N ALA A 24 -14.74 5.77 -1.71
CA ALA A 24 -15.74 6.42 -0.88
C ALA A 24 -15.60 5.94 0.56
N PHE A 25 -15.89 6.82 1.51
CA PHE A 25 -15.69 6.56 2.92
C PHE A 25 -16.94 6.94 3.72
N ALA A 26 -17.24 6.17 4.75
CA ALA A 26 -18.34 6.47 5.67
C ALA A 26 -17.89 6.23 7.12
N PRO A 27 -17.90 7.23 8.00
CA PRO A 27 -17.57 7.04 9.41
C PRO A 27 -18.60 6.15 10.09
N THR A 28 -18.13 5.32 11.03
CA THR A 28 -18.97 4.46 11.88
C THR A 28 -18.75 4.75 13.37
N GLY A 29 -17.82 5.64 13.72
CA GLY A 29 -17.41 5.92 15.08
C GLY A 29 -16.27 6.94 15.15
N SER A 30 -15.65 7.07 16.32
CA SER A 30 -14.65 8.10 16.60
C SER A 30 -13.20 7.64 16.53
N GLY A 31 -12.91 6.34 16.52
CA GLY A 31 -11.56 5.81 16.39
C GLY A 31 -10.99 5.96 14.98
N ALA A 32 -9.67 5.82 14.84
CA ALA A 32 -9.00 5.97 13.54
C ALA A 32 -9.45 4.92 12.51
N ALA A 33 -9.83 3.73 12.97
CA ALA A 33 -10.31 2.61 12.15
C ALA A 33 -11.85 2.51 12.05
N ASP A 34 -12.60 3.47 12.63
CA ASP A 34 -14.06 3.46 12.66
C ASP A 34 -14.67 4.05 11.38
N TYR A 35 -14.47 3.35 10.27
CA TYR A 35 -15.09 3.70 9.01
C TYR A 35 -15.21 2.50 8.08
N VAL A 36 -16.11 2.64 7.10
CA VAL A 36 -16.19 1.79 5.92
C VAL A 36 -15.47 2.48 4.78
N GLN A 37 -14.64 1.73 4.06
CA GLN A 37 -14.09 2.13 2.77
C GLN A 37 -14.78 1.33 1.65
N ILE A 38 -15.16 2.02 0.58
CA ILE A 38 -15.68 1.43 -0.65
C ILE A 38 -14.73 1.79 -1.79
N ALA A 39 -14.08 0.80 -2.39
CA ALA A 39 -13.24 0.96 -3.58
C ALA A 39 -14.04 0.59 -4.84
N LEU A 40 -14.09 1.52 -5.80
CA LEU A 40 -14.82 1.39 -7.06
C LEU A 40 -13.85 1.57 -8.22
N GLY A 41 -13.95 0.74 -9.25
CA GLY A 41 -13.38 1.08 -10.56
C GLY A 41 -14.27 2.13 -11.21
N ARG A 42 -13.72 3.30 -11.57
CA ARG A 42 -14.37 4.26 -12.46
C ARG A 42 -13.79 4.05 -13.85
N GLU A 43 -14.51 3.31 -14.67
CA GLU A 43 -13.99 2.77 -15.93
C GLU A 43 -14.84 3.28 -17.11
N THR A 44 -14.15 3.61 -18.19
CA THR A 44 -14.74 4.00 -19.48
C THR A 44 -14.32 2.95 -20.50
N GLU A 45 -15.24 2.54 -21.36
CA GLU A 45 -14.96 1.62 -22.45
C GLU A 45 -14.55 2.41 -23.69
N TRP A 46 -13.47 1.97 -24.32
CA TRP A 46 -12.88 2.60 -25.50
C TRP A 46 -12.77 1.59 -26.61
N CYS A 47 -13.01 2.02 -27.85
CA CYS A 47 -12.65 1.28 -29.04
C CYS A 47 -11.13 1.37 -29.25
N ALA A 48 -10.43 0.28 -28.95
CA ALA A 48 -8.97 0.22 -29.04
C ALA A 48 -8.47 0.03 -30.49
N GLY A 49 -9.28 -0.63 -31.33
CA GLY A 49 -8.98 -0.81 -32.75
C GLY A 49 -9.60 -2.09 -33.33
N PRO A 50 -9.30 -2.45 -34.58
CA PRO A 50 -9.88 -3.63 -35.23
C PRO A 50 -9.38 -4.93 -34.61
N ILE A 51 -10.20 -5.99 -34.62
CA ILE A 51 -9.80 -7.31 -34.09
C ILE A 51 -8.57 -7.92 -34.78
N VAL A 52 -8.26 -7.46 -35.99
CA VAL A 52 -7.13 -7.89 -36.80
C VAL A 52 -6.45 -6.67 -37.41
N ASN A 53 -5.14 -6.56 -37.23
CA ASN A 53 -4.29 -5.68 -38.03
C ASN A 53 -3.69 -6.46 -39.22
N PRO A 54 -4.08 -6.17 -40.48
CA PRO A 54 -3.59 -6.92 -41.65
C PRO A 54 -2.07 -6.88 -41.83
N SER A 55 -1.42 -5.81 -41.36
CA SER A 55 0.03 -5.61 -41.44
C SER A 55 0.79 -6.28 -40.29
N ARG A 56 0.09 -6.79 -39.26
CA ARG A 56 0.71 -7.45 -38.10
C ARG A 56 0.01 -8.77 -37.80
N ARG A 57 0.57 -9.84 -38.34
CA ARG A 57 0.11 -11.20 -38.10
C ARG A 57 0.54 -11.68 -36.70
N PRO A 58 -0.37 -12.21 -35.88
CA PRO A 58 -0.07 -12.70 -34.54
C PRO A 58 0.74 -14.01 -34.59
N TRP A 59 1.65 -14.14 -33.63
CA TRP A 59 2.54 -15.29 -33.43
C TRP A 59 1.90 -16.38 -32.55
N GLY A 60 0.85 -16.04 -31.80
CA GLY A 60 0.17 -16.95 -30.89
C GLY A 60 -1.28 -16.59 -30.62
N LYS A 61 -1.97 -17.40 -29.81
CA LYS A 61 -3.34 -17.13 -29.36
C LYS A 61 -3.41 -15.94 -28.39
N GLU A 62 -2.36 -15.75 -27.60
CA GLU A 62 -2.26 -14.65 -26.63
C GLU A 62 -2.26 -13.30 -27.35
N GLU A 63 -1.50 -13.15 -28.44
CA GLU A 63 -1.45 -11.92 -29.25
C GLU A 63 -2.75 -11.63 -30.02
N LEU A 64 -3.67 -12.60 -30.11
CA LEU A 64 -5.04 -12.38 -30.60
C LEU A 64 -5.96 -11.79 -29.53
N LEU A 65 -5.66 -12.01 -28.24
CA LEU A 65 -6.43 -11.53 -27.10
C LEU A 65 -5.86 -10.22 -26.55
N ASP A 66 -4.54 -10.06 -26.60
CA ASP A 66 -3.78 -8.89 -26.12
C ASP A 66 -2.75 -8.49 -27.20
N PRO A 67 -3.17 -7.73 -28.22
CA PRO A 67 -2.32 -7.42 -29.36
C PRO A 67 -1.32 -6.31 -29.04
N SER A 68 -0.03 -6.62 -29.18
CA SER A 68 1.09 -5.69 -28.94
C SER A 68 1.11 -4.41 -29.79
N TRP A 69 0.24 -4.33 -30.80
CA TRP A 69 0.17 -3.20 -31.73
C TRP A 69 -0.90 -2.18 -31.38
N ILE A 70 -1.78 -2.47 -30.42
CA ILE A 70 -2.69 -1.48 -29.86
C ILE A 70 -1.84 -0.49 -29.05
N THR A 71 -1.88 0.77 -29.44
CA THR A 71 -1.15 1.85 -28.78
C THR A 71 -2.12 2.74 -28.00
N HIS A 72 -1.79 3.02 -26.74
CA HIS A 72 -2.64 3.80 -25.82
C HIS A 72 -2.39 5.32 -25.87
N ASP A 73 -1.58 5.78 -26.83
CA ASP A 73 -1.10 7.17 -26.88
C ASP A 73 -2.17 8.19 -27.32
N GLU A 74 -3.29 7.75 -27.89
CA GLU A 74 -4.38 8.62 -28.37
C GLU A 74 -5.77 8.13 -27.91
N MET A 75 -6.05 8.31 -26.62
CA MET A 75 -7.38 8.20 -26.03
C MET A 75 -8.19 9.48 -26.29
N SER A 76 -8.73 9.62 -27.51
CA SER A 76 -9.62 10.73 -27.91
C SER A 76 -11.11 10.39 -27.74
N ASP A 77 -11.92 11.36 -27.29
CA ASP A 77 -13.33 11.18 -26.91
C ASP A 77 -14.22 10.49 -27.97
N ASP A 78 -13.84 10.57 -29.25
CA ASP A 78 -14.51 9.92 -30.38
C ASP A 78 -14.42 8.38 -30.35
N LYS A 79 -13.49 7.81 -29.58
CA LYS A 79 -13.34 6.36 -29.39
C LYS A 79 -14.10 5.83 -28.17
N VAL A 80 -14.77 6.67 -27.39
CA VAL A 80 -15.53 6.24 -26.21
C VAL A 80 -16.79 5.48 -26.62
N LEU A 81 -16.91 4.24 -26.15
CA LEU A 81 -18.07 3.38 -26.40
C LEU A 81 -19.10 3.47 -25.26
N ALA A 82 -18.64 3.56 -24.01
CA ALA A 82 -19.52 3.59 -22.85
C ALA A 82 -18.82 4.16 -21.59
N GLY A 83 -19.61 4.66 -20.65
CA GLY A 83 -19.15 5.08 -19.32
C GLY A 83 -19.22 6.60 -19.08
N PRO A 84 -18.66 7.08 -17.95
CA PRO A 84 -17.98 6.29 -16.93
C PRO A 84 -18.95 5.35 -16.18
N LEU A 85 -18.59 4.08 -16.07
CA LEU A 85 -19.26 3.11 -15.21
C LEU A 85 -18.51 2.95 -13.89
N TYR A 86 -19.25 2.74 -12.81
CA TYR A 86 -18.70 2.44 -11.50
C TYR A 86 -18.90 0.97 -11.19
N ARG A 87 -17.80 0.23 -11.01
CA ARG A 87 -17.83 -1.21 -10.74
C ARG A 87 -17.22 -1.55 -9.39
N LEU A 88 -17.85 -2.51 -8.73
CA LEU A 88 -17.26 -3.23 -7.60
C LEU A 88 -16.41 -4.36 -8.18
N ASN A 89 -15.09 -4.19 -8.18
CA ASN A 89 -14.20 -5.09 -8.93
C ASN A 89 -13.91 -6.40 -8.20
N ARG A 90 -14.13 -6.50 -6.87
CA ARG A 90 -13.82 -7.70 -6.04
C ARG A 90 -14.66 -7.79 -4.75
N ALA A 91 -14.63 -8.93 -4.07
CA ALA A 91 -15.15 -9.09 -2.71
C ALA A 91 -14.51 -8.12 -1.69
N SER A 92 -13.29 -7.63 -1.95
CA SER A 92 -12.58 -6.62 -1.14
C SER A 92 -12.97 -5.17 -1.44
N SER A 93 -14.03 -4.94 -2.23
CA SER A 93 -14.45 -3.58 -2.64
C SER A 93 -15.16 -2.82 -1.51
N VAL A 94 -15.73 -3.50 -0.51
CA VAL A 94 -16.34 -2.87 0.67
C VAL A 94 -15.66 -3.43 1.90
N VAL A 95 -15.00 -2.57 2.67
CA VAL A 95 -14.22 -2.98 3.83
C VAL A 95 -14.61 -2.15 5.04
N TYR A 96 -15.06 -2.84 6.09
CA TYR A 96 -15.17 -2.24 7.40
C TYR A 96 -13.81 -2.34 8.12
N VAL A 97 -13.12 -1.20 8.25
CA VAL A 97 -11.68 -1.17 8.55
C VAL A 97 -11.36 -1.79 9.91
N ARG A 98 -12.15 -1.50 10.95
CA ARG A 98 -11.96 -2.14 12.26
C ARG A 98 -11.99 -3.68 12.20
N THR A 99 -12.99 -4.25 11.52
CA THR A 99 -13.10 -5.72 11.38
C THR A 99 -11.99 -6.28 10.51
N PHE A 100 -11.56 -5.54 9.49
CA PHE A 100 -10.42 -5.90 8.66
C PHE A 100 -9.12 -5.97 9.48
N LEU A 101 -8.82 -4.96 10.31
CA LEU A 101 -7.64 -4.96 11.16
C LEU A 101 -7.67 -6.11 12.18
N ALA A 102 -8.83 -6.38 12.78
CA ALA A 102 -9.02 -7.52 13.68
C ALA A 102 -8.74 -8.87 12.97
N ARG A 103 -9.08 -8.96 11.68
CA ARG A 103 -8.79 -10.13 10.87
C ARG A 103 -7.29 -10.28 10.59
N CYS A 104 -6.58 -9.20 10.22
CA CYS A 104 -5.12 -9.22 10.06
C CYS A 104 -4.43 -9.67 11.35
N ALA A 105 -4.83 -9.09 12.49
CA ALA A 105 -4.30 -9.47 13.80
C ALA A 105 -4.51 -10.95 14.15
N ARG A 106 -5.70 -11.48 13.85
CA ARG A 106 -6.00 -12.89 14.09
C ARG A 106 -5.17 -13.80 13.20
N LEU A 107 -5.12 -13.54 11.89
CA LEU A 107 -4.38 -14.38 10.94
C LEU A 107 -2.89 -14.43 11.28
N GLU A 108 -2.28 -13.29 11.61
CA GLU A 108 -0.87 -13.22 12.01
C GLU A 108 -0.62 -13.99 13.32
N ARG A 109 -1.52 -13.85 14.31
CA ARG A 109 -1.43 -14.63 15.56
C ARG A 109 -1.51 -16.12 15.29
N ASP A 110 -2.53 -16.55 14.53
CA ASP A 110 -2.74 -17.97 14.21
C ASP A 110 -1.53 -18.55 13.47
N LYS A 111 -0.94 -17.79 12.52
CA LYS A 111 0.28 -18.16 11.80
C LYS A 111 1.48 -18.33 12.74
N ARG A 112 1.67 -17.42 13.69
CA ARG A 112 2.76 -17.52 14.67
C ARG A 112 2.55 -18.66 15.65
N GLU A 113 1.34 -18.84 16.16
CA GLU A 113 0.97 -19.92 17.06
C GLU A 113 1.14 -21.30 16.42
N ALA A 114 0.81 -21.45 15.14
CA ALA A 114 1.04 -22.69 14.40
C ALA A 114 2.52 -23.12 14.37
N ARG A 115 3.45 -22.15 14.46
CA ARG A 115 4.90 -22.41 14.52
C ARG A 115 5.42 -22.71 15.93
N ARG A 116 4.62 -22.52 16.98
CA ARG A 116 5.06 -22.71 18.37
C ARG A 116 5.75 -24.06 18.63
N PRO A 117 5.22 -25.22 18.21
CA PRO A 117 5.87 -26.51 18.48
C PRO A 117 7.23 -26.70 17.77
N GLU A 118 7.45 -26.01 16.65
CA GLU A 118 8.73 -25.97 15.96
C GLU A 118 9.72 -25.05 16.69
N LEU A 119 9.24 -23.88 17.10
CA LEU A 119 10.04 -22.85 17.79
C LEU A 119 10.50 -23.29 19.18
N GLU A 120 9.65 -24.00 19.94
CA GLU A 120 9.99 -24.56 21.25
C GLU A 120 11.08 -25.64 21.17
N ARG A 121 11.20 -26.34 20.03
CA ARG A 121 12.22 -27.37 19.80
C ARG A 121 13.52 -26.82 19.19
N SER A 122 13.47 -25.62 18.61
CA SER A 122 14.60 -25.02 17.92
C SER A 122 15.47 -24.20 18.87
N ALA A 123 16.76 -24.15 18.54
CA ALA A 123 17.75 -23.44 19.31
C ALA A 123 18.86 -22.95 18.38
N TRP A 124 19.40 -21.77 18.68
CA TRP A 124 20.63 -21.28 18.09
C TRP A 124 21.82 -22.03 18.69
N VAL A 125 22.78 -22.37 17.84
CA VAL A 125 24.05 -22.98 18.24
C VAL A 125 25.17 -22.02 17.87
N SER A 126 25.87 -21.48 18.86
CA SER A 126 27.02 -20.60 18.64
C SER A 126 28.25 -21.40 18.22
N SER A 127 29.29 -20.69 17.75
CA SER A 127 30.54 -21.30 17.27
C SER A 127 31.30 -22.10 18.34
N ASP A 128 31.05 -21.84 19.62
CA ASP A 128 31.60 -22.56 20.77
C ASP A 128 30.77 -23.79 21.18
N GLY A 129 29.66 -24.08 20.49
CA GLY A 129 28.75 -25.19 20.76
C GLY A 129 27.66 -24.90 21.79
N THR A 130 27.58 -23.68 22.33
CA THR A 130 26.50 -23.30 23.25
C THR A 130 25.16 -23.30 22.52
N ARG A 131 24.14 -23.95 23.11
CA ARG A 131 22.80 -24.06 22.54
C ARG A 131 21.83 -23.16 23.31
N THR A 132 21.26 -22.17 22.64
CA THR A 132 20.30 -21.21 23.22
C THR A 132 18.92 -21.40 22.56
N PRO A 133 17.87 -21.76 23.31
CA PRO A 133 16.51 -21.86 22.78
C PRO A 133 16.07 -20.61 22.01
N PHE A 134 15.33 -20.78 20.91
CA PHE A 134 14.90 -19.66 20.08
C PHE A 134 14.05 -18.65 20.86
N LEU A 135 13.12 -19.14 21.69
CA LEU A 135 12.21 -18.28 22.48
C LEU A 135 12.92 -17.53 23.61
N ASP A 136 14.10 -17.96 24.03
CA ASP A 136 14.92 -17.20 24.99
C ASP A 136 15.57 -15.98 24.31
N LEU A 137 15.92 -16.11 23.02
CA LEU A 137 16.45 -15.01 22.21
C LEU A 137 15.35 -14.07 21.71
N GLN A 138 14.12 -14.57 21.56
CA GLN A 138 12.98 -13.84 21.02
C GLN A 138 11.75 -14.02 21.92
N PRO A 139 11.78 -13.51 23.17
CA PRO A 139 10.71 -13.73 24.14
C PRO A 139 9.36 -13.16 23.68
N ASN A 140 9.41 -12.08 22.88
CA ASN A 140 8.22 -11.37 22.42
C ASN A 140 7.75 -11.85 21.03
N TYR A 141 8.22 -13.01 20.54
CA TYR A 141 7.86 -13.49 19.19
C TYR A 141 6.35 -13.59 18.98
N PHE A 142 5.58 -13.93 20.03
CA PHE A 142 4.12 -14.06 19.94
C PHE A 142 3.37 -12.73 20.18
N ASP A 143 4.02 -11.74 20.78
CA ASP A 143 3.46 -10.40 21.05
C ASP A 143 3.67 -9.45 19.85
N PHE A 144 3.60 -10.00 18.64
CA PHE A 144 3.83 -9.25 17.42
C PHE A 144 2.58 -8.48 17.00
N THR A 145 2.75 -7.20 16.68
CA THR A 145 1.69 -6.36 16.13
C THR A 145 1.85 -6.28 14.61
N PRO A 146 0.89 -6.79 13.82
CA PRO A 146 0.96 -6.69 12.36
C PRO A 146 1.02 -5.23 11.90
N ARG A 147 1.71 -4.99 10.78
CA ARG A 147 1.90 -3.64 10.21
C ARG A 147 0.60 -2.89 9.98
N GLU A 148 -0.47 -3.60 9.58
CA GLU A 148 -1.80 -3.03 9.34
C GLU A 148 -2.37 -2.45 10.64
N VAL A 149 -2.26 -3.17 11.74
CA VAL A 149 -2.72 -2.72 13.06
C VAL A 149 -1.84 -1.57 13.56
N ARG A 150 -0.53 -1.73 13.41
CA ARG A 150 0.46 -0.75 13.85
C ARG A 150 0.29 0.60 13.15
N PHE A 151 0.00 0.62 11.85
CA PHE A 151 -0.26 1.86 11.10
C PHE A 151 -1.34 2.73 11.77
N PHE A 152 -2.45 2.11 12.18
CA PHE A 152 -3.54 2.81 12.86
C PHE A 152 -3.21 3.17 14.31
N GLN A 153 -2.43 2.34 15.02
CA GLN A 153 -1.93 2.68 16.35
C GLN A 153 -0.98 3.88 16.31
N ASP A 154 -0.07 3.93 15.34
CA ASP A 154 0.85 5.04 15.12
C ASP A 154 0.07 6.32 14.74
N TRP A 155 -1.02 6.20 13.98
CA TRP A 155 -1.93 7.32 13.70
C TRP A 155 -2.56 7.88 14.99
N GLU A 156 -3.15 7.03 15.81
CA GLU A 156 -3.79 7.45 17.07
C GLU A 156 -2.79 7.97 18.11
N GLN A 157 -1.55 7.49 18.06
CA GLN A 157 -0.49 7.89 18.99
C GLN A 157 0.34 9.08 18.51
N SER A 158 0.10 9.60 17.30
CA SER A 158 0.81 10.78 16.76
C SER A 158 -0.09 12.03 16.73
N SER A 159 0.46 13.15 16.28
CA SER A 159 -0.28 14.39 15.99
C SER A 159 -1.33 14.18 14.89
N ALA A 160 -1.17 13.17 14.04
CA ALA A 160 -2.12 12.84 12.97
C ALA A 160 -3.52 12.46 13.49
N ARG A 161 -3.64 12.04 14.75
CA ARG A 161 -4.92 11.73 15.41
C ARG A 161 -5.96 12.86 15.37
N ALA A 162 -5.52 14.08 15.09
CA ALA A 162 -6.39 15.24 14.92
C ALA A 162 -7.30 15.14 13.68
N SER A 163 -6.93 14.32 12.68
CA SER A 163 -7.69 14.10 11.44
C SER A 163 -8.11 12.64 11.28
N ARG A 164 -9.11 12.42 10.42
CA ARG A 164 -9.51 11.06 10.06
C ARG A 164 -8.52 10.46 9.07
N VAL A 165 -8.19 9.18 9.24
CA VAL A 165 -7.29 8.47 8.31
C VAL A 165 -7.80 8.58 6.88
N TYR A 166 -9.11 8.36 6.67
CA TYR A 166 -9.73 8.37 5.36
C TYR A 166 -9.82 9.75 4.68
N GLU A 167 -9.55 10.84 5.39
CA GLU A 167 -9.46 12.17 4.78
C GLU A 167 -8.17 12.34 3.99
N HIS A 168 -7.16 11.52 4.27
CA HIS A 168 -5.82 11.67 3.70
C HIS A 168 -5.25 10.38 3.09
N TRP A 169 -5.68 9.19 3.53
CA TRP A 169 -5.25 7.88 3.01
C TRP A 169 -6.43 6.97 2.64
N ALA A 170 -6.35 6.36 1.46
CA ALA A 170 -7.07 5.15 1.11
C ALA A 170 -6.22 3.91 1.42
N LEU A 171 -6.88 2.76 1.51
CA LEU A 171 -6.23 1.45 1.69
C LEU A 171 -6.40 0.62 0.42
N ASP A 172 -5.31 0.21 -0.22
CA ASP A 172 -5.36 -0.78 -1.29
C ASP A 172 -5.34 -2.19 -0.69
N ILE A 173 -6.52 -2.82 -0.63
CA ILE A 173 -6.74 -4.07 0.10
C ILE A 173 -6.21 -5.26 -0.71
N ARG A 174 -5.32 -6.03 -0.09
CA ARG A 174 -4.74 -7.25 -0.62
C ARG A 174 -5.30 -8.44 0.17
N ASP A 175 -5.98 -9.34 -0.53
CA ASP A 175 -6.50 -10.60 0.01
C ASP A 175 -6.23 -11.67 -1.04
N TYR A 176 -5.21 -12.49 -0.83
CA TYR A 176 -4.80 -13.54 -1.76
C TYR A 176 -4.33 -14.78 -1.00
N GLU A 177 -4.37 -15.91 -1.70
CA GLU A 177 -3.84 -17.18 -1.20
C GLU A 177 -2.52 -17.48 -1.93
N HIS A 178 -1.49 -17.81 -1.15
CA HIS A 178 -0.18 -18.21 -1.64
C HIS A 178 0.32 -19.44 -0.87
N LYS A 179 0.59 -20.54 -1.57
CA LYS A 179 1.06 -21.81 -0.95
C LYS A 179 0.17 -22.28 0.21
N ASP A 180 -1.14 -22.29 0.00
CA ASP A 180 -2.17 -22.64 1.00
C ASP A 180 -2.23 -21.71 2.24
N GLU A 181 -1.45 -20.61 2.24
CA GLU A 181 -1.55 -19.56 3.24
C GLU A 181 -2.32 -18.37 2.67
N ARG A 182 -3.36 -17.95 3.37
CA ARG A 182 -4.10 -16.75 3.04
C ARG A 182 -3.43 -15.53 3.66
N GLU A 183 -3.04 -14.57 2.84
CA GLU A 183 -2.48 -13.30 3.28
C GLU A 183 -3.50 -12.18 3.08
N VAL A 184 -3.74 -11.43 4.15
CA VAL A 184 -4.66 -10.29 4.17
C VAL A 184 -3.91 -9.08 4.69
N ALA A 185 -3.77 -8.06 3.84
CA ALA A 185 -2.96 -6.87 4.09
C ALA A 185 -3.56 -5.65 3.36
N PHE A 186 -2.98 -4.48 3.59
CA PHE A 186 -3.23 -3.32 2.72
C PHE A 186 -1.93 -2.58 2.39
N ILE A 187 -1.96 -1.86 1.27
CA ILE A 187 -0.95 -0.85 0.94
C ILE A 187 -1.56 0.54 1.21
N PRO A 188 -0.97 1.36 2.09
CA PRO A 188 -1.48 2.70 2.35
C PRO A 188 -1.26 3.60 1.14
N ARG A 189 -2.35 4.19 0.63
CA ARG A 189 -2.33 5.06 -0.55
C ARG A 189 -2.74 6.48 -0.15
N PRO A 190 -1.83 7.46 -0.15
CA PRO A 190 -2.21 8.83 0.12
C PRO A 190 -3.14 9.34 -1.01
N LEU A 191 -4.20 10.06 -0.64
CA LEU A 191 -5.17 10.62 -1.58
C LEU A 191 -4.59 11.80 -2.38
N ARG A 192 -3.58 12.46 -1.80
CA ARG A 192 -2.78 13.53 -2.41
C ARG A 192 -1.31 13.26 -2.11
N LEU A 193 -0.43 13.60 -3.04
CA LEU A 193 1.00 13.63 -2.81
C LEU A 193 1.47 15.08 -2.70
N PRO A 194 2.55 15.35 -1.94
CA PRO A 194 3.19 16.65 -2.01
C PRO A 194 3.81 16.86 -3.39
N ASP A 195 3.93 18.12 -3.80
CA ASP A 195 4.47 18.50 -5.11
C ASP A 195 5.93 18.02 -5.25
N GLU A 196 6.75 18.33 -4.24
CA GLU A 196 8.16 18.01 -4.22
C GLU A 196 8.46 16.68 -3.52
N ARG A 197 9.54 16.04 -3.96
CA ARG A 197 10.13 14.90 -3.26
C ARG A 197 11.13 15.40 -2.20
N LEU A 198 11.08 14.79 -1.03
CA LEU A 198 12.01 15.01 0.07
C LEU A 198 12.97 13.82 0.20
N GLU A 199 14.24 14.09 -0.07
CA GLU A 199 15.37 13.19 0.13
C GLU A 199 16.23 13.74 1.27
N ALA A 200 16.92 12.86 1.99
CA ALA A 200 17.87 13.29 3.02
C ALA A 200 19.10 13.93 2.37
N GLY A 201 19.80 13.17 1.51
CA GLY A 201 21.04 13.62 0.86
C GLY A 201 22.04 14.17 1.88
N ASP A 202 22.72 15.28 1.52
CA ASP A 202 23.65 15.98 2.42
C ASP A 202 22.95 17.04 3.31
N SER A 203 21.62 17.01 3.40
CA SER A 203 20.87 18.00 4.18
C SER A 203 21.15 17.87 5.67
N SER A 204 21.34 19.00 6.35
CA SER A 204 21.40 18.99 7.81
C SER A 204 20.06 18.56 8.41
N VAL A 205 20.08 17.94 9.60
CA VAL A 205 18.86 17.52 10.28
C VAL A 205 17.91 18.71 10.56
N HIS A 206 18.44 19.92 10.79
CA HIS A 206 17.62 21.12 11.01
C HIS A 206 16.90 21.56 9.73
N MET A 207 17.56 21.48 8.57
CA MET A 207 16.90 21.73 7.28
C MET A 207 15.80 20.69 7.02
N LEU A 208 16.02 19.44 7.39
CA LEU A 208 15.00 18.40 7.26
C LEU A 208 13.79 18.69 8.14
N MET A 209 13.97 19.21 9.37
CA MET A 209 12.87 19.67 10.22
C MET A 209 12.00 20.73 9.52
N ASP A 210 12.61 21.75 8.93
CA ASP A 210 11.87 22.79 8.21
C ASP A 210 11.09 22.23 7.01
N ARG A 211 11.68 21.26 6.29
CA ARG A 211 11.03 20.65 5.11
C ARG A 211 9.90 19.70 5.48
N ILE A 212 10.01 18.94 6.56
CA ILE A 212 8.90 18.08 7.01
C ILE A 212 7.70 18.92 7.48
N GLU A 213 7.94 20.06 8.14
CA GLU A 213 6.88 20.99 8.53
C GLU A 213 6.23 21.68 7.32
N ALA A 214 6.99 21.93 6.25
CA ALA A 214 6.43 22.41 4.99
C ALA A 214 5.49 21.37 4.35
N ILE A 215 5.90 20.09 4.32
CA ILE A 215 5.06 18.98 3.83
C ILE A 215 3.79 18.85 4.67
N ASP A 216 3.89 18.85 6.00
CA ASP A 216 2.72 18.73 6.87
C ASP A 216 1.71 19.86 6.64
N ARG A 217 2.18 21.09 6.43
CA ARG A 217 1.33 22.24 6.07
C ARG A 217 0.69 22.08 4.70
N GLU A 218 1.43 21.62 3.69
CA GLU A 218 0.90 21.37 2.36
C GLU A 218 -0.20 20.29 2.37
N MET A 219 0.04 19.23 3.13
CA MET A 219 -0.84 18.08 3.27
C MET A 219 -2.03 18.36 4.20
N GLY A 220 -2.00 19.47 4.94
CA GLY A 220 -3.04 19.84 5.90
C GLY A 220 -3.15 18.86 7.08
N LEU A 221 -2.07 18.16 7.41
CA LEU A 221 -2.04 17.12 8.44
C LEU A 221 -0.70 17.17 9.19
N PRO A 222 -0.72 17.39 10.51
CA PRO A 222 0.47 17.24 11.33
C PRO A 222 1.02 15.81 11.26
N PHE A 223 2.34 15.68 11.11
CA PHE A 223 3.02 14.39 11.02
C PHE A 223 2.67 13.58 9.76
N ALA A 224 2.18 14.22 8.70
CA ALA A 224 1.91 13.59 7.41
C ALA A 224 3.17 13.04 6.74
N TRP A 225 4.29 13.76 6.84
CA TRP A 225 5.56 13.34 6.26
C TRP A 225 5.97 11.93 6.70
N PHE A 226 5.65 11.55 7.95
CA PHE A 226 5.93 10.22 8.50
C PHE A 226 5.13 9.15 7.75
N PHE A 227 3.82 9.31 7.59
CA PHE A 227 2.96 8.34 6.87
C PHE A 227 3.20 8.30 5.36
N LEU A 228 3.70 9.40 4.78
CA LEU A 228 4.22 9.39 3.42
C LEU A 228 5.50 8.55 3.32
N MET A 229 6.40 8.74 4.28
CA MET A 229 7.68 8.03 4.35
C MET A 229 7.52 6.52 4.54
N THR A 230 6.52 6.05 5.29
CA THR A 230 6.34 4.60 5.56
C THR A 230 6.22 3.73 4.31
N HIS A 231 5.91 4.32 3.15
CA HIS A 231 5.84 3.64 1.86
C HIS A 231 6.61 4.42 0.75
N GLY A 232 7.54 5.31 1.09
CA GLY A 232 8.34 6.05 0.11
C GLY A 232 7.53 7.01 -0.79
N ASN A 233 6.36 7.44 -0.33
CA ASN A 233 5.45 8.29 -1.09
C ASN A 233 5.95 9.75 -1.08
N LYS A 234 6.94 10.06 -1.93
CA LYS A 234 7.62 11.37 -2.02
C LYS A 234 8.47 11.76 -0.82
N VAL A 235 8.49 10.98 0.25
CA VAL A 235 9.43 11.15 1.37
C VAL A 235 10.27 9.89 1.51
N SER A 236 11.58 10.04 1.42
CA SER A 236 12.51 8.91 1.55
C SER A 236 12.65 8.44 3.00
N PRO A 237 12.75 7.12 3.27
CA PRO A 237 13.02 6.59 4.61
C PRO A 237 14.26 7.18 5.29
N GLU A 238 15.29 7.53 4.52
CA GLU A 238 16.52 8.14 5.05
C GLU A 238 16.27 9.46 5.79
N VAL A 239 15.20 10.18 5.43
CA VAL A 239 14.76 11.41 6.12
C VAL A 239 14.38 11.08 7.56
N GLY A 240 13.54 10.07 7.76
CA GLY A 240 13.13 9.64 9.10
C GLY A 240 14.28 9.05 9.91
N GLU A 241 15.21 8.34 9.27
CA GLU A 241 16.42 7.83 9.92
C GLU A 241 17.29 8.97 10.44
N THR A 242 17.52 9.99 9.60
CA THR A 242 18.32 11.17 9.96
C THR A 242 17.67 11.95 11.10
N ILE A 243 16.36 12.14 11.07
CA ILE A 243 15.62 12.82 12.14
C ILE A 243 15.60 11.98 13.42
N ALA A 244 15.38 10.67 13.33
CA ALA A 244 15.43 9.76 14.47
C ALA A 244 16.81 9.79 15.16
N GLN A 245 17.89 9.81 14.38
CA GLN A 245 19.24 9.97 14.91
C GLN A 245 19.43 11.34 15.58
N GLY A 246 18.95 12.41 14.95
CA GLY A 246 18.96 13.75 15.54
C GLY A 246 18.18 13.85 16.85
N LEU A 247 17.08 13.11 17.00
CA LEU A 247 16.32 13.01 18.27
C LEU A 247 17.12 12.27 19.34
N ARG A 248 17.73 11.12 19.00
CA ARG A 248 18.58 10.34 19.93
C ARG A 248 19.76 11.15 20.44
N GLU A 249 20.32 12.01 19.59
CA GLU A 249 21.42 12.93 19.92
C GLU A 249 20.96 14.26 20.52
N ALA A 250 19.65 14.44 20.74
CA ALA A 250 19.04 15.67 21.24
C ALA A 250 19.36 16.94 20.42
N ARG A 251 19.67 16.79 19.12
CA ARG A 251 19.92 17.90 18.18
C ARG A 251 18.64 18.57 17.71
N VAL A 252 17.55 17.84 17.61
CA VAL A 252 16.23 18.34 17.21
C VAL A 252 15.16 17.86 18.18
N ARG A 253 13.96 18.42 18.08
CA ARG A 253 12.79 18.01 18.88
C ARG A 253 11.57 17.89 17.98
N LEU A 254 10.74 16.90 18.30
CA LEU A 254 9.36 16.75 17.84
C LEU A 254 8.45 16.75 19.08
N PRO A 255 7.13 16.93 18.92
CA PRO A 255 6.20 16.58 19.99
C PRO A 255 6.48 15.17 20.54
N ASP A 256 6.44 14.99 21.85
CA ASP A 256 6.88 13.74 22.50
C ASP A 256 6.20 12.48 21.94
N HIS A 257 4.93 12.60 21.57
CA HIS A 257 4.14 11.52 21.00
C HIS A 257 4.57 11.18 19.57
N ASP A 258 4.95 12.17 18.76
CA ASP A 258 5.49 11.98 17.40
C ASP A 258 6.91 11.39 17.44
N ALA A 259 7.75 11.91 18.33
CA ALA A 259 9.09 11.38 18.56
C ALA A 259 9.03 9.89 18.95
N LYS A 260 8.09 9.51 19.82
CA LYS A 260 7.88 8.12 20.22
C LYS A 260 7.52 7.22 19.03
N VAL A 261 6.62 7.67 18.15
CA VAL A 261 6.22 6.92 16.95
C VAL A 261 7.40 6.77 15.99
N LEU A 262 8.13 7.86 15.72
CA LEU A 262 9.29 7.84 14.81
C LEU A 262 10.41 6.93 15.32
N LEU A 263 10.74 7.01 16.62
CA LEU A 263 11.79 6.16 17.21
C LEU A 263 11.41 4.67 17.17
N ARG A 264 10.14 4.35 17.47
CA ARG A 264 9.63 2.97 17.32
C ARG A 264 9.71 2.49 15.87
N TRP A 265 9.45 3.35 14.90
CA TRP A 265 9.66 3.05 13.48
C TRP A 265 11.14 2.86 13.11
N ALA A 266 12.05 3.65 13.68
CA ALA A 266 13.47 3.51 13.43
C ALA A 266 14.04 2.20 14.00
N ASP A 267 13.49 1.72 15.12
CA ASP A 267 13.88 0.45 15.74
C ASP A 267 13.27 -0.76 15.00
N GLU A 268 12.02 -0.64 14.53
CA GLU A 268 11.31 -1.68 13.79
C GLU A 268 10.54 -1.04 12.62
N ARG A 269 11.02 -1.18 11.39
CA ARG A 269 10.40 -0.55 10.22
C ARG A 269 9.14 -1.27 9.77
N TYR A 270 8.27 -0.55 9.08
CA TYR A 270 7.21 -1.17 8.28
C TYR A 270 7.82 -2.01 7.14
N GLY A 271 7.20 -3.17 6.86
CA GLY A 271 7.48 -3.99 5.68
C GLY A 271 6.26 -4.05 4.77
N PHE A 272 5.84 -2.90 4.24
CA PHE A 272 4.76 -2.84 3.25
C PHE A 272 5.23 -3.34 1.87
#